data_AF-A0A352YWT9-F1
#
_entry.id   AF-A0A352YWT9-F1
#
_cell.length_a   1.000
_cell.length_b   1.000
_cell.length_c   1.000
_cell.angle_alpha   90.00
_cell.angle_beta   90.00
_cell.angle_gamma   90.00
#
_symmetry.space_group_name_H-M   'P 1'
#
loop_
_entity.id
_entity.type
_entity.pdbx_description
1 polymer ?
#
loop_
_entity_poly.entity_id
_entity_poly.type
_entity_poly.pdbx_seq_one_letter_code
_entity_poly.pdbx_strand_id
1 'polypeptide(L)'
;MKKLVYKARKEGDVFHIINRKVMEEDLRSLPKGNYTLTVEKYRKNKSTSQLGYLFGAVYPMFLQAAIDAGWDQLTSVTEVDAWCKSMFANREIVNRDTAEIIKVPAFKREMTTTDMMVYINQVRDHCAEYFNVHIPEPETQLTMKL
;
A
#
# COMPACT_ATOMS: atom_id res chain seq x y z
N MET A 1 -11.17 4.23 23.35
CA MET A 1 -9.85 3.70 23.77
C MET A 1 -9.00 3.45 22.54
N LYS A 2 -7.72 3.81 22.58
CA LYS A 2 -6.79 3.56 21.46
C LYS A 2 -6.39 2.07 21.47
N LYS A 3 -6.35 1.44 20.30
CA LYS A 3 -5.83 0.07 20.15
C LYS A 3 -4.33 0.08 20.47
N LEU A 4 -3.91 -0.70 21.46
CA LEU A 4 -2.49 -0.93 21.75
C LEU A 4 -1.95 -2.00 20.81
N VAL A 5 -0.83 -1.71 20.13
CA VAL A 5 -0.21 -2.64 19.17
C VAL A 5 1.29 -2.63 19.38
N TYR A 6 1.87 -3.80 19.64
CA TYR A 6 3.31 -3.96 19.88
C TYR A 6 3.91 -4.97 18.91
N LYS A 7 5.14 -4.71 18.49
CA LYS A 7 5.91 -5.65 17.68
C LYS A 7 6.62 -6.64 18.58
N ALA A 8 6.47 -7.91 18.26
CA ALA A 8 7.19 -9.00 18.89
C ALA A 8 7.88 -9.87 17.84
N ARG A 9 9.06 -10.38 18.19
CA ARG A 9 9.81 -11.39 17.43
C ARG A 9 9.71 -12.71 18.17
N LYS A 10 9.38 -13.79 17.46
CA LYS A 10 9.43 -15.15 18.03
C LYS A 10 10.77 -15.78 17.65
N GLU A 11 11.58 -16.14 18.64
CA GLU A 11 12.84 -16.89 18.49
C GLU A 11 12.69 -18.21 19.27
N GLY A 12 12.59 -19.33 18.56
CA GLY A 12 12.23 -20.62 19.18
C GLY A 12 10.87 -20.55 19.88
N ASP A 13 10.85 -20.86 21.18
CA ASP A 13 9.65 -20.82 22.02
C ASP A 13 9.44 -19.47 22.75
N VAL A 14 10.35 -18.50 22.55
CA VAL A 14 10.33 -17.22 23.27
C VAL A 14 9.81 -16.09 22.39
N PHE A 15 8.93 -15.24 22.94
CA PHE A 15 8.50 -13.98 22.33
C PHE A 15 9.29 -12.80 22.89
N HIS A 16 10.11 -12.19 22.05
CA HIS A 16 10.84 -10.95 22.33
C HIS A 16 10.00 -9.74 21.91
N ILE A 17 9.50 -8.98 22.88
CA ILE A 17 8.74 -7.74 22.63
C ILE A 17 9.72 -6.58 22.53
N ILE A 18 9.74 -5.87 21.39
CA ILE A 18 10.75 -4.85 21.09
C ILE A 18 10.72 -3.70 22.11
N ASN A 19 9.53 -3.20 22.45
CA ASN A 19 9.34 -2.09 23.40
C ASN A 19 8.59 -2.55 24.66
N ARG A 20 9.10 -3.62 25.31
CA ARG A 20 8.42 -4.26 26.44
C ARG A 20 8.06 -3.30 27.58
N LYS A 21 8.98 -2.39 27.95
CA LYS A 21 8.74 -1.43 29.06
C LYS A 21 7.52 -0.54 28.79
N VAL A 22 7.45 0.03 27.58
CA VAL A 22 6.33 0.88 27.16
C VAL A 22 5.02 0.09 27.17
N MET A 23 5.04 -1.15 26.68
CA MET A 23 3.87 -2.03 26.75
C MET A 23 3.39 -2.24 28.19
N GLU A 24 4.29 -2.51 29.12
CA GLU A 24 3.95 -2.73 30.52
C GLU A 24 3.37 -1.47 31.18
N GLU A 25 3.91 -0.29 30.88
CA GLU A 25 3.37 0.99 31.35
C GLU A 25 1.96 1.26 30.81
N ASP A 26 1.77 1.06 29.51
CA ASP A 26 0.46 1.23 28.86
C ASP A 26 -0.58 0.26 29.43
N LEU A 27 -0.21 -1.01 29.67
CA LEU A 27 -1.11 -2.01 30.28
C LEU A 27 -1.48 -1.66 31.73
N ARG A 28 -0.55 -1.08 32.50
CA ARG A 28 -0.82 -0.62 33.88
C ARG A 28 -1.77 0.58 33.92
N SER A 29 -1.77 1.41 32.88
CA SER A 29 -2.63 2.59 32.79
C SER A 29 -4.09 2.26 32.46
N LEU A 30 -4.38 1.02 32.07
CA LEU A 30 -5.73 0.59 31.70
C LEU A 30 -6.66 0.50 32.92
N PRO A 31 -7.93 0.94 32.81
CA PRO A 31 -8.91 0.78 33.87
C PRO A 31 -9.19 -0.71 34.15
N LYS A 32 -9.64 -1.02 35.37
CA LYS A 32 -9.99 -2.39 35.75
C LYS A 32 -11.12 -2.91 34.86
N GLY A 33 -10.96 -4.11 34.31
CA GLY A 33 -11.93 -4.74 33.42
C GLY A 33 -11.37 -5.99 32.76
N ASN A 34 -12.20 -6.62 31.91
CA ASN A 34 -11.80 -7.79 31.13
C ASN A 34 -11.26 -7.34 29.77
N TYR A 35 -10.10 -7.87 29.38
CA TYR A 35 -9.43 -7.55 28.12
C TYR A 35 -9.21 -8.82 27.29
N THR A 36 -9.29 -8.70 25.97
CA THR A 36 -8.89 -9.75 25.03
C THR A 36 -7.48 -9.47 24.51
N LEU A 37 -6.58 -10.44 24.61
CA LEU A 37 -5.24 -10.38 24.03
C LEU A 37 -5.23 -11.15 22.70
N THR A 38 -4.86 -10.49 21.61
CA THR A 38 -4.78 -11.09 20.28
C THR A 38 -3.33 -11.06 19.78
N VAL A 39 -2.82 -12.21 19.35
CA VAL A 39 -1.49 -12.32 18.74
C VAL A 39 -1.67 -12.65 17.25
N GLU A 40 -1.21 -11.76 16.39
CA GLU A 40 -1.30 -11.92 14.93
C GLU A 40 0.12 -11.94 14.33
N LYS A 41 0.31 -12.71 13.24
CA LYS A 41 1.60 -12.71 12.53
C LYS A 41 1.88 -11.32 12.00
N TYR A 42 3.03 -10.75 12.37
CA TYR A 42 3.43 -9.42 11.89
C TYR A 42 3.52 -9.42 10.37
N ARG A 43 2.75 -8.53 9.74
CA ARG A 43 2.92 -8.16 8.33
C ARG A 43 3.44 -6.75 8.29
N LYS A 44 4.48 -6.51 7.49
CA LYS A 44 4.92 -5.15 7.21
C LYS A 44 3.83 -4.52 6.35
N ASN A 45 3.02 -3.65 6.96
CA ASN A 45 2.11 -2.80 6.20
C ASN A 45 2.92 -2.00 5.18
N LYS A 46 2.29 -1.59 4.07
CA LYS A 46 2.92 -0.80 3.00
C LYS A 46 3.87 0.26 3.56
N SER A 47 5.06 0.35 2.96
CA SER A 47 6.04 1.35 3.38
C SER A 47 5.53 2.75 3.04
N THR A 48 5.66 3.70 3.95
CA THR A 48 5.41 5.13 3.67
C THR A 48 6.25 5.59 2.47
N SER A 49 7.46 5.06 2.29
CA SER A 49 8.32 5.38 1.14
C SER A 49 7.73 4.93 -0.19
N GLN A 50 7.11 3.74 -0.25
CA GLN A 50 6.49 3.22 -1.47
C GLN A 50 5.27 4.05 -1.87
N LEU A 51 4.48 4.48 -0.89
CA LEU A 51 3.35 5.37 -1.13
C LEU A 51 3.83 6.77 -1.57
N GLY A 52 4.90 7.28 -0.96
CA GLY A 52 5.54 8.53 -1.35
C GLY A 52 6.05 8.49 -2.78
N TYR A 53 6.70 7.40 -3.20
CA TYR A 53 7.15 7.22 -4.58
C TYR A 53 5.98 7.12 -5.56
N LEU A 54 4.93 6.36 -5.24
CA LEU A 54 3.76 6.22 -6.10
C LEU A 54 3.08 7.58 -6.35
N PHE A 55 2.79 8.33 -5.29
CA PHE A 55 2.08 9.61 -5.39
C PHE A 55 2.98 10.77 -5.80
N GLY A 56 4.27 10.71 -5.48
CA GLY A 56 5.23 11.79 -5.73
C GLY A 56 5.97 11.71 -7.06
N ALA A 57 6.07 10.53 -7.67
CA ALA A 57 6.79 10.33 -8.94
C ALA A 57 5.94 9.59 -9.97
N VAL A 58 5.44 8.39 -9.63
CA VAL A 58 4.78 7.51 -10.61
C VAL A 58 3.52 8.14 -11.20
N TYR A 59 2.57 8.56 -10.36
CA TYR A 59 1.32 9.13 -10.84
C TYR A 59 1.47 10.50 -11.51
N PRO A 60 2.32 11.42 -11.03
CA PRO A 60 2.61 12.65 -11.77
C PRO A 60 3.16 12.39 -13.18
N MET A 61 4.10 11.44 -13.34
CA MET A 61 4.64 11.09 -14.65
C MET A 61 3.61 10.39 -15.54
N PHE A 62 2.78 9.52 -14.97
CA PHE A 62 1.65 8.92 -15.67
C PHE A 62 0.69 10.00 -16.17
N LEU A 63 0.31 10.96 -15.31
CA LEU A 63 -0.62 12.03 -15.66
C LEU A 63 -0.11 12.83 -16.85
N GLN A 64 1.17 13.23 -16.81
CA GLN A 64 1.79 13.95 -17.93
C GLN A 64 1.78 13.11 -19.20
N ALA A 65 2.18 11.84 -19.13
CA ALA A 65 2.18 10.93 -20.27
C ALA A 65 0.78 10.72 -20.87
N ALA A 66 -0.25 10.65 -20.02
CA ALA A 66 -1.63 10.51 -20.45
C ALA A 66 -2.12 11.80 -21.15
N ILE A 67 -1.83 12.97 -20.59
CA ILE A 67 -2.16 14.27 -21.21
C ILE A 67 -1.47 14.40 -22.58
N ASP A 68 -0.19 14.06 -22.68
CA ASP A 68 0.59 14.10 -23.93
C ASP A 68 0.02 13.12 -24.99
N ALA A 69 -0.59 12.02 -24.55
CA ALA A 69 -1.28 11.05 -25.40
C ALA A 69 -2.74 11.42 -25.74
N GLY A 70 -3.21 12.61 -25.32
CA GLY A 70 -4.55 13.12 -25.64
C GLY A 70 -5.64 12.83 -24.60
N TRP A 71 -5.27 12.37 -23.39
CA TRP A 71 -6.18 12.22 -22.26
C TRP A 71 -6.21 13.50 -21.41
N ASP A 72 -6.47 14.64 -22.04
CA ASP A 72 -6.50 15.98 -21.45
C ASP A 72 -7.56 16.17 -20.36
N GLN A 73 -8.56 15.30 -20.31
CA GLN A 73 -9.61 15.28 -19.28
C GLN A 73 -9.11 14.76 -17.91
N LEU A 74 -7.92 14.16 -17.85
CA LEU A 74 -7.29 13.82 -16.58
C LEU A 74 -6.62 15.07 -16.01
N THR A 75 -7.16 15.53 -14.88
CA THR A 75 -6.74 16.79 -14.25
C THR A 75 -5.96 16.57 -12.98
N SER A 76 -6.00 15.35 -12.41
CA SER A 76 -5.39 15.10 -11.11
C SER A 76 -4.78 13.71 -10.96
N VAL A 77 -3.77 13.66 -10.07
CA VAL A 77 -3.16 12.41 -9.59
C VAL A 77 -4.20 11.48 -8.94
N THR A 78 -5.27 12.03 -8.37
CA THR A 78 -6.36 11.25 -7.76
C THR A 78 -7.17 10.48 -8.82
N GLU A 79 -7.38 11.06 -10.00
CA GLU A 79 -8.06 10.39 -11.11
C GLU A 79 -7.18 9.30 -11.70
N VAL A 80 -5.88 9.56 -11.86
CA VAL A 80 -4.89 8.54 -12.25
C VAL A 80 -4.86 7.39 -11.23
N ASP A 81 -4.95 7.70 -9.93
CA ASP A 81 -5.04 6.69 -8.88
C ASP A 81 -6.29 5.82 -9.01
N ALA A 82 -7.44 6.42 -9.34
CA ALA A 82 -8.69 5.69 -9.58
C ALA A 82 -8.61 4.82 -10.83
N TRP A 83 -8.01 5.34 -11.91
CA TRP A 83 -7.79 4.59 -13.15
C TRP A 83 -6.85 3.39 -12.91
N CYS A 84 -5.69 3.61 -12.30
CA CYS A 84 -4.75 2.53 -12.02
C CYS A 84 -5.37 1.46 -11.09
N LYS A 85 -6.23 1.87 -10.14
CA LYS A 85 -6.96 0.92 -9.29
C LYS A 85 -7.94 0.05 -10.06
N SER A 86 -8.69 0.61 -11.00
CA SER A 86 -9.68 -0.16 -11.78
C SER A 86 -9.00 -1.20 -12.65
N MET A 87 -7.80 -0.90 -13.15
CA MET A 87 -7.03 -1.78 -14.01
C MET A 87 -6.27 -2.87 -13.25
N PHE A 88 -5.48 -2.49 -12.24
CA PHE A 88 -4.46 -3.37 -11.64
C PHE A 88 -4.78 -3.85 -10.22
N ALA A 89 -5.68 -3.16 -9.52
CA ALA A 89 -6.02 -3.48 -8.14
C ALA A 89 -7.49 -3.82 -8.04
N ASN A 90 -8.00 -4.75 -8.86
CA ASN A 90 -9.38 -5.22 -8.78
C ASN A 90 -9.45 -6.56 -8.02
N ARG A 91 -10.52 -6.74 -7.24
CA ARG A 91 -10.92 -8.01 -6.64
C ARG A 91 -12.27 -8.42 -7.21
N GLU A 92 -12.43 -9.72 -7.41
CA GLU A 92 -13.69 -10.27 -7.89
C GLU A 92 -14.63 -10.52 -6.71
N ILE A 93 -15.84 -9.98 -6.80
CA ILE A 93 -16.94 -10.27 -5.88
C ILE A 93 -17.95 -11.07 -6.66
N VAL A 94 -18.26 -12.27 -6.17
CA VAL A 94 -19.30 -13.12 -6.74
C VAL A 94 -20.60 -12.84 -6.01
N ASN A 95 -21.63 -12.42 -6.74
CA ASN A 95 -22.99 -12.42 -6.22
C ASN A 95 -23.47 -13.87 -6.14
N ARG A 96 -23.74 -14.36 -4.91
CA ARG A 96 -24.12 -15.76 -4.68
C ARG A 96 -25.47 -16.12 -5.30
N ASP A 97 -26.34 -15.13 -5.49
CA ASP A 97 -27.71 -15.35 -5.95
C ASP A 97 -27.81 -15.28 -7.48
N THR A 98 -27.04 -14.40 -8.13
CA THR A 98 -27.05 -14.22 -9.60
C THR A 98 -25.89 -14.89 -10.32
N ALA A 99 -24.90 -15.42 -9.57
CA ALA A 99 -23.61 -15.91 -10.08
C ALA A 99 -22.82 -14.86 -10.88
N GLU A 100 -23.19 -13.58 -10.81
CA GLU A 100 -22.49 -12.50 -11.49
C GLU A 100 -21.19 -12.17 -10.77
N ILE A 101 -20.14 -11.93 -11.57
CA ILE A 101 -18.82 -11.54 -11.10
C ILE A 101 -18.64 -10.04 -11.32
N ILE A 102 -18.54 -9.28 -10.23
CA ILE A 102 -18.28 -7.85 -10.26
C ILE A 102 -16.82 -7.60 -9.85
N LYS A 103 -16.08 -6.85 -10.67
CA LYS A 103 -14.72 -6.39 -10.34
C LYS A 103 -14.79 -5.09 -9.56
N VAL A 104 -14.36 -5.13 -8.30
CA VAL A 104 -14.33 -3.95 -7.42
C VAL A 104 -12.88 -3.57 -7.14
N PRO A 105 -12.51 -2.28 -7.17
CA PRO A 105 -11.20 -1.83 -6.72
C PRO A 105 -10.87 -2.35 -5.30
N ALA A 106 -9.87 -3.21 -5.20
CA ALA A 106 -9.24 -3.64 -3.97
C ALA A 106 -8.65 -2.43 -3.23
N PHE A 107 -8.85 -2.39 -1.91
CA PHE A 107 -8.36 -1.29 -1.12
C PHE A 107 -6.83 -1.39 -0.95
N LYS A 108 -6.09 -0.37 -1.38
CA LYS A 108 -4.64 -0.24 -1.10
C LYS A 108 -4.27 -0.24 0.39
N ARG A 109 -5.25 -0.22 1.30
CA ARG A 109 -5.05 -0.31 2.75
C ARG A 109 -4.73 -1.74 3.21
N GLU A 110 -5.11 -2.74 2.42
CA GLU A 110 -4.93 -4.17 2.75
C GLU A 110 -3.72 -4.78 2.06
N MET A 111 -3.13 -4.07 1.10
CA MET A 111 -1.92 -4.47 0.39
C MET A 111 -0.70 -4.55 1.32
N THR A 112 0.04 -5.65 1.21
CA THR A 112 1.36 -5.80 1.83
C THR A 112 2.41 -4.96 1.09
N THR A 113 3.62 -4.85 1.66
CA THR A 113 4.78 -4.22 0.99
C THR A 113 5.06 -4.86 -0.38
N THR A 114 4.92 -6.18 -0.50
CA THR A 114 5.15 -6.92 -1.75
C THR A 114 4.06 -6.62 -2.79
N ASP A 115 2.80 -6.69 -2.38
CA ASP A 115 1.66 -6.39 -3.28
C ASP A 115 1.76 -4.96 -3.82
N MET A 116 2.20 -4.02 -2.98
CA MET A 116 2.41 -2.63 -3.39
C MET A 116 3.55 -2.48 -4.43
N MET A 117 4.63 -3.26 -4.32
CA MET A 117 5.70 -3.26 -5.33
C MET A 117 5.21 -3.81 -6.66
N VAL A 118 4.48 -4.92 -6.64
CA VAL A 118 3.88 -5.51 -7.84
C VAL A 118 2.94 -4.50 -8.50
N TYR A 119 2.08 -3.85 -7.72
CA TYR A 119 1.18 -2.81 -8.22
C TYR A 119 1.93 -1.63 -8.86
N ILE A 120 2.97 -1.11 -8.19
CA ILE A 120 3.79 -0.02 -8.73
C ILE A 120 4.43 -0.44 -10.06
N ASN A 121 4.98 -1.65 -10.16
CA ASN A 121 5.60 -2.13 -11.38
C ASN A 121 4.59 -2.27 -12.52
N GLN A 122 3.38 -2.81 -12.25
CA GLN A 122 2.33 -2.88 -13.27
C GLN A 122 1.95 -1.50 -13.84
N VAL A 123 1.90 -0.47 -12.99
CA VAL A 123 1.66 0.91 -13.45
C VAL A 123 2.82 1.43 -14.31
N ARG A 124 4.07 1.14 -13.91
CA ARG A 124 5.27 1.55 -14.67
C ARG A 124 5.33 0.85 -16.04
N ASP A 125 5.07 -0.45 -16.07
CA ASP A 125 5.06 -1.25 -17.29
C ASP A 125 3.98 -0.75 -18.25
N HIS A 126 2.80 -0.43 -17.73
CA HIS A 126 1.73 0.17 -18.53
C HIS A 126 2.13 1.52 -19.14
N CYS A 127 2.82 2.38 -18.38
CA CYS A 127 3.34 3.64 -18.93
C CYS A 127 4.37 3.41 -20.05
N ALA A 128 5.25 2.41 -19.87
CA ALA A 128 6.25 2.09 -20.87
C ALA A 128 5.61 1.50 -22.15
N GLU A 129 4.63 0.61 -22.01
CA GLU A 129 3.97 -0.04 -23.14
C GLU A 129 3.01 0.90 -23.89
N TYR A 130 2.19 1.65 -23.16
CA TYR A 130 1.07 2.40 -23.74
C TYR A 130 1.43 3.85 -24.08
N PHE A 131 2.30 4.47 -23.28
CA PHE A 131 2.71 5.86 -23.48
C PHE A 131 4.17 6.00 -23.91
N ASN A 132 4.93 4.90 -23.99
CA ASN A 132 6.37 4.92 -24.27
C ASN A 132 7.16 5.80 -23.27
N VAL A 133 6.70 5.86 -22.01
CA VAL A 133 7.31 6.65 -20.93
C VAL A 133 7.89 5.72 -19.86
N HIS A 134 9.20 5.82 -19.64
CA HIS A 134 9.89 5.03 -18.62
C HIS A 134 9.96 5.78 -17.28
N ILE A 135 9.26 5.27 -16.27
CA ILE A 135 9.28 5.83 -14.92
C ILE A 135 10.47 5.24 -14.12
N PRO A 136 11.39 6.08 -13.60
CA PRO A 136 12.62 5.63 -12.95
C PRO A 136 12.35 5.00 -11.59
N GLU A 137 13.17 4.03 -11.18
CA GLU A 137 13.05 3.40 -9.86
C GLU A 137 13.41 4.36 -8.72
N PRO A 138 12.86 4.16 -7.51
CA PRO A 138 13.09 5.05 -6.38
C PRO A 138 14.58 5.24 -6.03
N GLU A 139 15.39 4.20 -6.23
CA GLU A 139 16.83 4.23 -5.88
C GLU A 139 17.70 4.94 -6.93
N THR A 140 17.19 5.12 -8.15
CA THR A 140 17.92 5.78 -9.24
C THR A 140 18.08 7.29 -9.03
N GLN A 141 17.20 7.92 -8.23
CA GLN A 141 17.20 9.37 -8.00
C GLN A 141 18.32 9.88 -7.07
N LEU A 142 18.94 9.00 -6.28
CA LEU A 142 19.99 9.37 -5.30
C LEU A 142 21.38 9.62 -5.91
N THR A 143 21.54 9.43 -7.23
CA THR A 143 22.84 9.59 -7.91
C THR A 143 22.91 10.90 -8.71
N MET A 144 22.33 11.98 -8.22
CA MET A 144 22.80 13.32 -8.61
C MET A 144 24.04 13.63 -7.77
N LYS A 145 25.19 13.21 -8.29
CA LYS A 145 26.51 13.58 -7.74
C LYS A 145 26.62 15.11 -7.72
N LEU A 146 26.87 15.66 -6.52
CA LEU A 146 27.53 16.96 -6.37
C LEU A 146 28.91 16.95 -7.05
#